data_AF-A0A2K8XDH7-F1
#
_entry.id   AF-A0A2K8XDH7-F1
#
_cell.length_a   1.000
_cell.length_b   1.000
_cell.length_c   1.000
_cell.angle_alpha   90.00
_cell.angle_beta   90.00
_cell.angle_gamma   90.00
#
_symmetry.space_group_name_H-M   'P 1'
#
loop_
_entity.id
_entity.type
_entity.pdbx_description
1 polymer ?
#
loop_
_entity_poly.entity_id
_entity_poly.type
_entity_poly.pdbx_seq_one_letter_code
_entity_poly.pdbx_strand_id
1 'polypeptide(L)'
;MKNLFTLLFIVSFLFNNNAQAQNITNTLGANGDFKIDNSVATNLMTIKSNGATILNGSLSTPAKATLANAITLDESDHTLICADGGTTTVTLPTITSETHGRIYIIKAGMIATGQVNIVTGNSEQIDGNSSITLDTNWEFIKLQAIFQTGSLSITTWVIIGGNYTP
;
A
#
# COMPACT_ATOMS: atom_id res chain seq x y z
N MET A 1 -60.27 64.74 -0.63
CA MET A 1 -59.09 64.88 -1.51
C MET A 1 -57.85 64.54 -0.70
N LYS A 2 -56.97 63.66 -1.24
CA LYS A 2 -55.51 63.64 -1.04
C LYS A 2 -55.02 63.21 0.37
N ASN A 3 -54.19 62.18 0.59
CA ASN A 3 -53.28 61.44 -0.27
C ASN A 3 -53.10 60.00 0.25
N LEU A 4 -53.13 59.06 -0.69
CA LEU A 4 -52.63 57.69 -0.58
C LEU A 4 -51.10 57.76 -0.63
N PHE A 5 -50.39 57.43 0.45
CA PHE A 5 -48.94 57.24 0.42
C PHE A 5 -48.63 55.75 0.35
N THR A 6 -48.45 55.26 -0.88
CA THR A 6 -47.85 53.95 -1.15
C THR A 6 -46.35 54.05 -0.87
N LEU A 7 -45.87 53.42 0.21
CA LEU A 7 -44.44 53.24 0.41
C LEU A 7 -44.03 51.90 -0.24
N LEU A 8 -43.35 52.00 -1.38
CA LEU A 8 -42.84 50.88 -2.15
C LEU A 8 -41.49 50.41 -1.58
N PHE A 9 -41.50 49.18 -1.08
CA PHE A 9 -40.42 48.18 -0.98
C PHE A 9 -38.95 48.64 -0.94
N ILE A 10 -38.29 48.34 0.18
CA ILE A 10 -37.09 47.48 0.15
C ILE A 10 -37.29 46.44 1.26
N VAL A 11 -37.74 45.25 0.87
CA VAL A 11 -37.46 44.06 1.70
C VAL A 11 -35.96 43.90 1.60
N SER A 12 -35.22 44.38 2.60
CA SER A 12 -33.84 44.01 2.76
C SER A 12 -33.83 42.53 3.08
N PHE A 13 -33.82 41.71 2.03
CA PHE A 13 -33.19 40.41 2.07
C PHE A 13 -31.72 40.68 2.38
N LEU A 14 -31.41 40.88 3.66
CA LEU A 14 -30.09 40.62 4.19
C LEU A 14 -29.88 39.13 3.95
N PHE A 15 -29.32 38.81 2.78
CA PHE A 15 -28.57 37.59 2.61
C PHE A 15 -27.43 37.70 3.63
N ASN A 16 -27.68 37.19 4.85
CA ASN A 16 -26.64 36.79 5.77
C ASN A 16 -25.88 35.67 5.04
N ASN A 17 -25.00 36.06 4.13
CA ASN A 17 -23.97 35.20 3.60
C ASN A 17 -22.93 35.02 4.71
N ASN A 18 -23.36 34.39 5.81
CA ASN A 18 -22.46 33.71 6.71
C ASN A 18 -21.95 32.51 5.92
N ALA A 19 -20.94 32.74 5.08
CA ALA A 19 -20.07 31.69 4.61
C ALA A 19 -19.38 31.13 5.86
N GLN A 20 -20.04 30.17 6.52
CA GLN A 20 -19.47 29.49 7.66
C GLN A 20 -18.40 28.56 7.10
N ALA A 21 -17.15 29.01 7.16
CA ALA A 21 -16.02 28.10 7.04
C ALA A 21 -16.09 27.17 8.26
N GLN A 22 -16.47 25.91 8.05
CA GLN A 22 -16.46 24.93 9.12
C GLN A 22 -15.01 24.65 9.49
N ASN A 23 -14.62 25.04 10.71
CA ASN A 23 -13.35 24.60 11.25
C ASN A 23 -13.47 23.11 11.60
N ILE A 24 -12.86 22.24 10.80
CA ILE A 24 -12.90 20.77 10.96
C ILE A 24 -11.89 20.35 12.02
N THR A 25 -11.93 20.95 13.21
CA THR A 25 -11.02 20.59 14.33
C THR A 25 -11.72 19.74 15.39
N ASN A 26 -13.06 19.62 15.37
CA ASN A 26 -13.79 18.98 16.48
C ASN A 26 -15.22 18.48 16.14
N THR A 27 -15.57 18.29 14.87
CA THR A 27 -16.96 17.93 14.48
C THR A 27 -17.18 16.44 14.23
N LEU A 28 -16.14 15.60 14.37
CA LEU A 28 -16.23 14.18 14.05
C LEU A 28 -16.47 13.30 15.32
N GLY A 29 -16.43 13.88 16.53
CA GLY A 29 -16.57 13.16 17.80
C GLY A 29 -15.31 12.40 18.20
N ALA A 30 -15.31 11.80 19.40
CA ALA A 30 -14.13 11.14 19.99
C ALA A 30 -13.55 9.98 19.15
N ASN A 31 -14.32 9.46 18.18
CA ASN A 31 -13.94 8.36 17.29
C ASN A 31 -14.07 8.72 15.80
N GLY A 32 -14.13 10.01 15.49
CA GLY A 32 -14.41 10.46 14.14
C GLY A 32 -13.19 10.50 13.24
N ASP A 33 -13.21 9.75 12.16
CA ASP A 33 -12.16 9.80 11.14
C ASP A 33 -12.42 10.94 10.15
N PHE A 34 -11.39 11.73 9.86
CA PHE A 34 -11.43 12.66 8.74
C PHE A 34 -11.04 11.92 7.46
N LYS A 35 -11.96 11.84 6.52
CA LYS A 35 -11.80 11.12 5.25
C LYS A 35 -11.84 12.11 4.09
N ILE A 36 -10.80 12.09 3.27
CA ILE A 36 -10.79 12.74 1.96
C ILE A 36 -11.07 11.63 0.95
N ASP A 37 -12.27 11.61 0.37
CA ASP A 37 -12.62 10.67 -0.69
C ASP A 37 -12.38 11.28 -2.07
N ASN A 38 -12.00 10.44 -3.03
CA ASN A 38 -12.06 10.79 -4.44
C ASN A 38 -13.40 10.27 -4.98
N SER A 39 -14.08 11.02 -5.85
CA SER A 39 -15.38 10.60 -6.43
C SER A 39 -15.33 9.28 -7.20
N VAL A 40 -14.12 8.77 -7.48
CA VAL A 40 -13.84 7.51 -8.18
C VAL A 40 -13.11 6.44 -7.33
N ALA A 41 -12.72 6.73 -6.08
CA ALA A 41 -12.02 5.76 -5.21
C ALA A 41 -12.32 5.99 -3.72
N THR A 42 -12.38 4.91 -2.93
CA THR A 42 -12.56 5.01 -1.47
C THR A 42 -11.27 5.46 -0.78
N ASN A 43 -11.37 6.55 -0.01
CA ASN A 43 -10.39 7.17 0.91
C ASN A 43 -9.01 7.47 0.29
N LEU A 44 -8.78 8.67 -0.26
CA LEU A 44 -7.45 9.16 -0.63
C LEU A 44 -6.55 9.33 0.61
N MET A 45 -7.15 9.81 1.70
CA MET A 45 -6.49 10.00 2.99
C MET A 45 -7.50 9.77 4.11
N THR A 46 -7.11 9.00 5.14
CA THR A 46 -7.87 8.86 6.39
C THR A 46 -6.99 9.30 7.54
N ILE A 47 -7.41 10.32 8.29
CA ILE A 47 -6.82 10.66 9.58
C ILE A 47 -7.70 10.03 10.63
N LYS A 48 -7.15 9.04 11.33
CA LYS A 48 -7.85 8.34 12.42
C LYS A 48 -7.84 9.17 13.68
N SER A 49 -8.82 8.94 14.54
CA SER A 49 -8.93 9.54 15.88
C SER A 49 -7.70 9.33 16.77
N ASN A 50 -6.92 8.28 16.53
CA ASN A 50 -5.66 8.01 17.23
C ASN A 50 -4.44 8.76 16.63
N GLY A 51 -4.63 9.66 15.67
CA GLY A 51 -3.58 10.41 15.00
C GLY A 51 -2.88 9.66 13.84
N ALA A 52 -3.23 8.39 13.60
CA ALA A 52 -2.70 7.66 12.46
C ALA A 52 -3.23 8.25 11.15
N THR A 53 -2.34 8.50 10.19
CA THR A 53 -2.72 8.94 8.84
C THR A 53 -2.49 7.80 7.86
N ILE A 54 -3.56 7.37 7.18
CA ILE A 54 -3.49 6.45 6.04
C ILE A 54 -3.54 7.29 4.78
N LEU A 55 -2.50 7.20 3.95
CA LEU A 55 -2.53 7.69 2.58
C LEU A 55 -2.64 6.51 1.64
N ASN A 56 -3.71 6.42 0.85
CA ASN A 56 -3.82 5.38 -0.18
C ASN A 56 -3.03 5.84 -1.41
N GLY A 57 -1.86 5.24 -1.64
CA GLY A 57 -0.97 5.61 -2.75
C GLY A 57 0.45 5.05 -2.61
N SER A 58 1.40 5.55 -3.39
CA SER A 58 2.79 5.04 -3.40
C SER A 58 3.51 5.12 -2.04
N LEU A 59 3.05 5.99 -1.14
CA LEU A 59 3.58 6.12 0.23
C LEU A 59 3.04 5.04 1.19
N SER A 60 1.96 4.33 0.87
CA SER A 60 1.50 3.20 1.70
C SER A 60 2.32 1.93 1.51
N THR A 61 3.21 1.90 0.51
CA THR A 61 4.07 0.75 0.18
C THR A 61 5.53 1.19 0.14
N PRO A 62 6.11 1.66 1.26
CA PRO A 62 7.49 2.14 1.28
C PRO A 62 8.47 1.02 0.94
N ALA A 63 9.60 1.40 0.35
CA ALA A 63 10.72 0.49 0.16
C ALA A 63 11.51 0.32 1.46
N LYS A 64 11.96 -0.90 1.70
CA LYS A 64 12.82 -1.29 2.81
C LYS A 64 14.17 -1.70 2.26
N ALA A 65 15.24 -1.31 2.95
CA ALA A 65 16.58 -1.82 2.70
C ALA A 65 17.01 -2.67 3.90
N THR A 66 17.70 -3.77 3.64
CA THR A 66 18.24 -4.64 4.69
C THR A 66 19.74 -4.85 4.50
N LEU A 67 20.45 -4.86 5.62
CA LEU A 67 21.84 -5.32 5.76
C LEU A 67 21.90 -6.66 6.51
N ALA A 68 20.76 -7.32 6.70
CA ALA A 68 20.73 -8.64 7.30
C ALA A 68 20.92 -9.71 6.23
N ASN A 69 21.65 -10.77 6.58
CA ASN A 69 21.84 -11.95 5.75
C ASN A 69 20.61 -12.88 5.71
N ALA A 70 19.57 -12.59 6.50
CA ALA A 70 18.30 -13.29 6.46
C ALA A 70 17.14 -12.33 6.81
N ILE A 71 16.02 -12.48 6.12
CA ILE A 71 14.79 -11.71 6.36
C ILE A 71 13.57 -12.52 5.95
N THR A 72 12.52 -12.51 6.76
CA THR A 72 11.20 -13.01 6.39
C THR A 72 10.31 -11.81 6.07
N LEU A 73 9.68 -11.84 4.89
CA LEU A 73 8.73 -10.81 4.50
C LEU A 73 7.37 -11.06 5.15
N ASP A 74 6.68 -9.97 5.48
CA ASP A 74 5.30 -9.99 5.94
C ASP A 74 4.41 -9.07 5.10
N GLU A 75 3.16 -8.91 5.52
CA GLU A 75 2.17 -8.11 4.81
C GLU A 75 2.44 -6.60 4.74
N SER A 76 3.34 -6.09 5.58
CA SER A 76 3.77 -4.69 5.58
C SER A 76 4.87 -4.40 4.55
N ASP A 77 5.56 -5.44 4.07
CA ASP A 77 6.60 -5.30 3.07
C ASP A 77 6.00 -5.22 1.65
N HIS A 78 6.67 -4.49 0.75
CA HIS A 78 6.29 -4.42 -0.66
C HIS A 78 7.53 -4.42 -1.56
N THR A 79 8.48 -3.52 -1.29
CA THR A 79 9.76 -3.47 -2.00
C THR A 79 10.90 -3.70 -1.01
N LEU A 80 11.72 -4.73 -1.23
CA LEU A 80 12.92 -5.02 -0.45
C LEU A 80 14.18 -4.84 -1.30
N ILE A 81 15.17 -4.12 -0.75
CA ILE A 81 16.52 -4.00 -1.28
C ILE A 81 17.48 -4.72 -0.34
N CYS A 82 18.12 -5.79 -0.84
CA CYS A 82 19.14 -6.54 -0.09
C CYS A 82 20.51 -5.91 -0.35
N ALA A 83 21.11 -5.28 0.67
CA ALA A 83 22.32 -4.47 0.53
C ALA A 83 23.49 -4.95 1.41
N ASP A 84 23.43 -6.17 1.94
CA ASP A 84 24.43 -6.74 2.87
C ASP A 84 25.84 -6.91 2.27
N GLY A 85 26.00 -6.86 0.93
CA GLY A 85 27.28 -7.17 0.28
C GLY A 85 27.62 -8.66 0.24
N GLY A 86 27.09 -9.45 1.18
CA GLY A 86 27.13 -10.91 1.24
C GLY A 86 25.84 -11.60 0.77
N THR A 87 25.71 -12.88 1.09
CA THR A 87 24.53 -13.68 0.72
C THR A 87 23.36 -13.39 1.66
N THR A 88 22.23 -12.97 1.10
CA THR A 88 20.99 -12.72 1.84
C THR A 88 19.94 -13.79 1.51
N THR A 89 19.28 -14.35 2.51
CA THR A 89 18.10 -15.21 2.33
C THR A 89 16.82 -14.42 2.61
N VAL A 90 15.94 -14.34 1.63
CA VAL A 90 14.62 -13.72 1.73
C VAL A 90 13.56 -14.83 1.76
N THR A 91 12.86 -14.97 2.87
CA THR A 91 11.76 -15.92 3.02
C THR A 91 10.43 -15.22 2.73
N LEU A 92 9.71 -15.69 1.72
CA LEU A 92 8.36 -15.24 1.41
C LEU A 92 7.36 -15.74 2.47
N PRO A 93 6.31 -14.98 2.80
CA PRO A 93 5.29 -15.44 3.73
C PRO A 93 4.54 -16.64 3.15
N THR A 94 3.91 -17.43 4.02
CA THR A 94 2.98 -18.49 3.59
C THR A 94 1.80 -17.88 2.84
N ILE A 95 1.40 -18.52 1.75
CA ILE A 95 0.26 -18.12 0.96
C ILE A 95 -1.03 -18.55 1.67
N THR A 96 -1.90 -17.58 1.93
CA THR A 96 -3.26 -17.78 2.41
C THR A 96 -4.25 -17.05 1.52
N SER A 97 -5.56 -17.18 1.79
CA SER A 97 -6.58 -16.36 1.14
C SER A 97 -6.38 -14.86 1.34
N GLU A 98 -5.77 -14.45 2.46
CA GLU A 98 -5.52 -13.04 2.79
C GLU A 98 -4.30 -12.48 2.08
N THR A 99 -3.33 -13.34 1.73
CA THR A 99 -2.15 -12.91 0.96
C THR A 99 -2.36 -13.00 -0.54
N HIS A 100 -3.50 -13.52 -1.01
CA HIS A 100 -3.78 -13.63 -2.44
C HIS A 100 -3.64 -12.29 -3.14
N GLY A 101 -2.89 -12.28 -4.25
CA GLY A 101 -2.66 -11.09 -5.05
C GLY A 101 -1.59 -10.15 -4.51
N ARG A 102 -1.03 -10.38 -3.30
CA ARG A 102 0.10 -9.59 -2.79
C ARG A 102 1.28 -9.69 -3.75
N ILE A 103 1.92 -8.54 -3.96
CA ILE A 103 3.10 -8.41 -4.82
C ILE A 103 4.30 -8.03 -3.94
N TYR A 104 5.40 -8.75 -4.13
CA TYR A 104 6.71 -8.38 -3.59
C TYR A 104 7.68 -8.06 -4.72
N ILE A 105 8.43 -6.98 -4.55
CA ILE A 105 9.56 -6.60 -5.39
C ILE A 105 10.83 -6.81 -4.58
N ILE A 106 11.64 -7.79 -4.96
CA ILE A 106 12.89 -8.09 -4.27
C ILE A 106 14.04 -7.71 -5.21
N LYS A 107 14.97 -6.92 -4.71
CA LYS A 107 16.09 -6.38 -5.49
C LYS A 107 17.41 -6.72 -4.83
N ALA A 108 18.32 -7.33 -5.61
CA ALA A 108 19.73 -7.37 -5.26
C ALA A 108 20.30 -5.95 -5.33
N GLY A 109 20.80 -5.46 -4.21
CA GLY A 109 21.53 -4.19 -4.15
C GLY A 109 22.96 -4.38 -4.62
N MET A 110 23.91 -3.98 -3.79
CA MET A 110 25.32 -4.32 -3.98
C MET A 110 25.59 -5.67 -3.31
N ILE A 111 25.76 -6.71 -4.12
CA ILE A 111 26.20 -8.05 -3.74
C ILE A 111 27.63 -8.21 -4.26
N ALA A 112 28.63 -8.10 -3.38
CA ALA A 112 30.03 -8.09 -3.78
C ALA A 112 30.48 -9.47 -4.28
N THR A 113 30.22 -10.50 -3.47
CA THR A 113 30.47 -11.91 -3.78
C THR A 113 29.31 -12.83 -3.37
N GLY A 114 28.25 -12.24 -2.80
CA GLY A 114 27.07 -12.96 -2.36
C GLY A 114 25.96 -13.00 -3.41
N GLN A 115 24.82 -13.54 -3.01
CA GLN A 115 23.60 -13.61 -3.81
C GLN A 115 22.37 -13.39 -2.93
N VAL A 116 21.22 -13.08 -3.54
CA VAL A 116 19.94 -13.04 -2.84
C VAL A 116 19.18 -14.32 -3.15
N ASN A 117 19.07 -15.19 -2.14
CA ASN A 117 18.28 -16.41 -2.22
C ASN A 117 16.86 -16.12 -1.78
N ILE A 118 15.88 -16.32 -2.66
CA ILE A 118 14.47 -16.12 -2.37
C ILE A 118 13.84 -17.50 -2.20
N VAL A 119 13.29 -17.77 -1.02
CA VAL A 119 12.72 -19.06 -0.64
C VAL A 119 11.29 -18.89 -0.13
N THR A 120 10.52 -19.98 -0.11
CA THR A 120 9.14 -19.95 0.42
C THR A 120 9.08 -20.39 1.88
N GLY A 121 8.10 -19.90 2.62
CA GLY A 121 7.93 -20.21 4.05
C GLY A 121 7.34 -21.59 4.33
N ASN A 122 6.60 -22.20 3.39
CA ASN A 122 5.84 -23.43 3.64
C ASN A 122 5.91 -24.46 2.49
N SER A 123 7.10 -24.71 1.94
CA SER A 123 7.34 -25.65 0.82
C SER A 123 6.54 -25.36 -0.46
N GLU A 124 5.90 -24.19 -0.53
CA GLU A 124 5.31 -23.65 -1.76
C GLU A 124 6.40 -23.47 -2.82
N GLN A 125 5.99 -23.35 -4.07
CA GLN A 125 6.91 -23.17 -5.18
C GLN A 125 6.82 -21.75 -5.75
N ILE A 126 7.90 -21.31 -6.39
CA ILE A 126 8.02 -20.08 -7.18
C ILE A 126 8.16 -20.53 -8.64
N ASP A 127 7.08 -20.43 -9.41
CA ASP A 127 6.99 -20.97 -10.78
C ASP A 127 7.54 -22.41 -10.90
N GLY A 128 7.21 -23.25 -9.92
CA GLY A 128 7.63 -24.67 -9.87
C GLY A 128 9.02 -24.92 -9.26
N ASN A 129 9.74 -23.87 -8.84
CA ASN A 129 11.03 -23.99 -8.17
C ASN A 129 10.91 -23.78 -6.65
N SER A 130 11.77 -24.42 -5.87
CA SER A 130 11.83 -24.21 -4.41
C SER A 130 12.44 -22.87 -4.00
N SER A 131 13.21 -22.26 -4.91
CA SER A 131 13.91 -21.01 -4.67
C SER A 131 14.26 -20.33 -5.99
N ILE A 132 14.46 -19.01 -5.93
CA ILE A 132 15.05 -18.20 -7.00
C ILE A 132 16.27 -17.48 -6.45
N THR A 133 17.32 -17.32 -7.27
CA THR A 133 18.53 -16.61 -6.89
C THR A 133 18.68 -15.34 -7.74
N LEU A 134 19.05 -14.24 -7.11
CA LEU A 134 19.58 -13.05 -7.79
C LEU A 134 21.08 -12.99 -7.50
N ASP A 135 21.91 -13.16 -8.53
CA ASP A 135 23.36 -13.27 -8.40
C ASP A 135 24.11 -12.08 -9.01
N THR A 136 23.39 -11.19 -9.71
CA THR A 136 23.96 -10.00 -10.33
C THR A 136 23.48 -8.73 -9.63
N ASN A 137 24.41 -7.78 -9.47
CA ASN A 137 24.11 -6.47 -8.90
C ASN A 137 22.94 -5.81 -9.63
N TRP A 138 21.99 -5.28 -8.86
CA TRP A 138 20.82 -4.56 -9.36
C TRP A 138 19.82 -5.39 -10.16
N GLU A 139 19.90 -6.72 -10.15
CA GLU A 139 18.77 -7.56 -10.55
C GLU A 139 17.60 -7.40 -9.59
N PHE A 140 16.39 -7.57 -10.11
CA PHE A 140 15.19 -7.63 -9.30
C PHE A 140 14.20 -8.63 -9.89
N ILE A 141 13.32 -9.09 -9.01
CA ILE A 141 12.19 -9.95 -9.35
C ILE A 141 10.91 -9.38 -8.73
N LYS A 142 9.80 -9.58 -9.43
CA LYS A 142 8.45 -9.28 -8.97
C LYS A 142 7.69 -10.60 -8.84
N LEU A 143 7.19 -10.86 -7.65
CA LEU A 143 6.49 -12.09 -7.31
C LEU A 143 5.07 -11.77 -6.87
N GLN A 144 4.11 -12.61 -7.26
CA GLN A 144 2.72 -12.49 -6.82
C GLN A 144 2.23 -13.78 -6.19
N ALA A 145 1.51 -13.67 -5.06
CA ALA A 145 0.90 -14.81 -4.40
C ALA A 145 -0.40 -15.23 -5.10
N ILE A 146 -0.48 -16.50 -5.51
CA ILE A 146 -1.70 -17.11 -6.04
C ILE A 146 -2.24 -18.09 -5.01
N PHE A 147 -3.47 -17.83 -4.58
CA PHE A 147 -4.27 -18.71 -3.74
C PHE A 147 -5.57 -18.97 -4.49
N GLN A 148 -5.90 -20.24 -4.70
CA GLN A 148 -7.17 -20.63 -5.28
C GLN A 148 -7.76 -21.78 -4.48
N THR A 149 -9.04 -21.64 -4.10
CA THR A 149 -9.84 -22.74 -3.57
C THR A 149 -10.55 -23.45 -4.72
N GLY A 150 -10.44 -24.78 -4.73
CA GLY A 150 -11.05 -25.65 -5.72
C GLY A 150 -11.05 -27.10 -5.23
N SER A 151 -11.25 -28.06 -6.13
CA SER A 151 -11.13 -29.49 -5.79
C SER A 151 -9.70 -29.88 -5.35
N LEU A 152 -8.70 -29.08 -5.75
CA LEU A 152 -7.38 -29.01 -5.15
C LEU A 152 -7.10 -27.53 -4.85
N SER A 153 -6.72 -27.22 -3.62
CA SER A 153 -6.25 -25.88 -3.28
C SER A 153 -4.87 -25.66 -3.89
N ILE A 154 -4.68 -24.52 -4.56
CA ILE A 154 -3.41 -24.14 -5.19
C ILE A 154 -2.82 -22.97 -4.42
N THR A 155 -1.58 -23.14 -3.96
CA THR A 155 -0.75 -22.09 -3.36
C THR A 155 0.58 -22.03 -4.08
N THR A 156 0.81 -20.98 -4.85
CA THR A 156 2.06 -20.80 -5.59
C THR A 156 2.43 -19.33 -5.70
N TRP A 157 3.73 -19.07 -5.65
CA TRP A 157 4.29 -17.80 -6.07
C TRP A 157 4.49 -17.83 -7.58
N VAL A 158 4.10 -16.75 -8.26
CA VAL A 158 4.33 -16.60 -9.70
C VAL A 158 5.21 -15.41 -9.99
N ILE A 159 6.07 -15.54 -10.98
CA ILE A 159 6.97 -14.48 -11.40
C ILE A 159 6.24 -13.62 -12.43
N ILE A 160 5.94 -12.37 -12.06
CA ILE A 160 5.16 -11.44 -12.89
C ILE A 160 6.03 -10.35 -13.54
N GLY A 161 7.34 -10.42 -13.36
CA GLY A 161 8.30 -9.52 -13.99
C GLY A 161 9.64 -9.51 -13.25
N GLY A 162 10.62 -8.83 -13.83
CA GLY A 162 11.97 -8.80 -13.31
C GLY A 162 13.00 -8.61 -14.43
N ASN A 163 14.26 -8.50 -14.04
CA ASN A 163 15.41 -8.56 -14.93
C ASN A 163 16.47 -9.54 -14.37
N TYR A 164 16.00 -10.61 -13.71
CA TYR A 164 16.85 -11.65 -13.18
C TYR A 164 17.16 -12.70 -14.25
N THR A 165 18.31 -13.36 -14.11
CA THR A 165 18.70 -14.49 -14.95
C THR A 165 18.24 -15.80 -14.28
N PRO A 166 17.36 -16.60 -14.91
CA PRO A 166 16.87 -17.86 -14.33
C PRO A 166 17.93 -18.95 -14.18
#